data_AF-A0A9E2RIU6-F1
#
_entry.id   AF-A0A9E2RIU6-F1
#
_cell.length_a   1.000
_cell.length_b   1.000
_cell.length_c   1.000
_cell.angle_alpha   90.00
_cell.angle_beta   90.00
_cell.angle_gamma   90.00
#
_symmetry.space_group_name_H-M   'P 1'
#
loop_
_entity.id
_entity.type
_entity.pdbx_description
1 polymer ?
#
loop_
_entity_poly.entity_id
_entity_poly.type
_entity_poly.pdbx_seq_one_letter_code
_entity_poly.pdbx_strand_id
1 'polypeptide(L)' 'MTISNLKAHPIRLLLVDDHEIFLIGLHALFSRVRTIRVVGKAGTAATALSEALRLTPDVVLMDL' A
#
# COMPACT_ATOMS: atom_id res chain seq x y z
N MET A 1 -25.16 -23.71 10.54
CA MET A 1 -23.73 -23.40 10.68
C MET A 1 -23.32 -22.66 9.41
N THR A 2 -23.32 -21.33 9.45
CA THR A 2 -23.22 -20.49 8.25
C THR A 2 -21.75 -20.38 7.85
N ILE A 3 -21.40 -20.89 6.67
CA ILE A 3 -20.13 -20.64 5.99
C ILE A 3 -20.00 -19.14 5.74
N SER A 4 -19.18 -18.47 6.56
CA SER A 4 -18.85 -17.06 6.41
C SER A 4 -18.04 -16.91 5.13
N ASN A 5 -18.65 -16.30 4.12
CA ASN A 5 -18.01 -15.88 2.88
C ASN A 5 -16.80 -14.99 3.20
N LEU A 6 -15.59 -15.56 3.21
CA LEU A 6 -14.33 -14.82 3.32
C LEU A 6 -14.12 -14.08 2.00
N LYS A 7 -14.79 -12.94 1.83
CA LYS A 7 -14.34 -11.97 0.82
C LYS A 7 -12.90 -11.63 1.18
N ALA A 8 -11.95 -12.09 0.36
CA ALA A 8 -10.56 -11.69 0.47
C ALA A 8 -10.53 -10.16 0.39
N HIS A 9 -10.19 -9.50 1.50
CA HIS A 9 -10.05 -8.05 1.50
C HIS A 9 -8.82 -7.69 0.67
N PRO A 10 -8.87 -6.62 -0.15
CA PRO A 10 -7.69 -6.22 -0.92
C PRO A 10 -6.52 -5.92 0.00
N ILE A 11 -5.33 -6.42 -0.34
CA ILE A 11 -4.08 -6.18 0.39
C ILE A 11 -3.81 -4.67 0.39
N ARG A 12 -3.66 -4.10 1.58
CA ARG A 12 -3.39 -2.69 1.83
C ARG A 12 -1.89 -2.44 1.69
N LEU A 13 -1.49 -1.72 0.65
CA LEU A 13 -0.10 -1.46 0.30
C LEU A 13 0.29 -0.01 0.62
N LEU A 14 1.38 0.18 1.36
CA LEU A 14 2.08 1.46 1.49
C LEU A 14 3.30 1.47 0.56
N LEU A 15 3.44 2.49 -0.27
CA LEU A 15 4.60 2.69 -1.16
C LEU A 15 5.58 3.68 -0.52
N VAL A 16 6.87 3.36 -0.53
CA VAL A 16 7.93 4.22 0.04
C VAL A 16 9.09 4.32 -0.95
N ASP A 17 9.36 5.52 -1.43
CA ASP A 17 10.43 5.85 -2.39
C ASP A 17 10.64 7.36 -2.42
N ASP A 18 11.87 7.85 -2.46
CA ASP A 18 12.18 9.29 -2.52
C ASP A 18 11.98 9.92 -3.91
N HIS A 19 11.72 9.10 -4.94
CA HIS A 19 11.39 9.51 -6.30
C HIS A 19 9.87 9.50 -6.57
N GLU A 20 9.30 10.70 -6.67
CA GLU A 20 7.86 10.90 -6.90
C GLU A 20 7.33 10.21 -8.18
N ILE A 21 8.13 10.22 -9.26
CA ILE A 21 7.76 9.57 -10.54
C ILE A 21 7.54 8.07 -10.36
N PHE A 22 8.36 7.42 -9.54
CA PHE A 22 8.23 5.98 -9.27
C PHE A 22 6.95 5.68 -8.49
N LEU A 23 6.66 6.47 -7.46
CA LEU A 23 5.41 6.36 -6.69
C LEU A 23 4.14 6.58 -7.54
N ILE A 24 4.20 7.48 -8.53
CA ILE A 24 3.10 7.68 -9.49
C ILE A 24 2.95 6.45 -10.38
N GLY A 25 4.06 5.94 -10.94
CA GLY A 25 4.07 4.75 -11.80
C GLY A 25 3.53 3.52 -11.08
N LEU A 26 4.04 3.20 -9.89
CA LEU A 26 3.59 2.07 -9.08
C LEU A 26 2.11 2.19 -8.70
N HIS A 27 1.66 3.39 -8.30
CA HIS A 27 0.25 3.59 -7.98
C HIS A 27 -0.66 3.35 -9.20
N ALA A 28 -0.26 3.83 -10.38
CA ALA A 28 -1.00 3.59 -11.62
C ALA A 28 -1.05 2.10 -11.99
N LEU A 29 0.06 1.37 -11.83
CA LEU A 29 0.12 -0.08 -12.05
C LEU A 29 -0.81 -0.83 -11.08
N PHE A 30 -0.71 -0.57 -9.78
CA PHE A 30 -1.52 -1.26 -8.77
C PHE A 30 -3.00 -0.87 -8.80
N SER A 31 -3.37 0.31 -9.33
CA SER A 31 -4.78 0.70 -9.51
C SER A 31 -5.58 -0.28 -10.38
N ARG A 32 -4.91 -1.05 -11.24
CA ARG A 32 -5.51 -2.04 -12.14
C ARG A 32 -5.63 -3.42 -11.49
N VAL A 33 -5.05 -3.63 -10.31
CA VAL A 33 -5.01 -4.91 -9.60
C VAL A 33 -6.08 -4.94 -8.51
N ARG A 34 -7.19 -5.67 -8.74
CA ARG A 34 -8.35 -5.69 -7.81
C ARG A 34 -8.04 -6.25 -6.42
N THR A 35 -6.97 -7.01 -6.27
CA THR A 35 -6.55 -7.63 -5.00
C THR A 35 -5.61 -6.74 -4.19
N ILE A 36 -5.20 -5.57 -4.72
CA ILE A 36 -4.29 -4.64 -4.05
C ILE A 36 -4.96 -3.26 -3.96
N ARG A 37 -4.79 -2.61 -2.81
CA ARG A 37 -5.19 -1.23 -2.60
C ARG A 37 -4.00 -0.44 -2.05
N VAL A 38 -3.50 0.52 -2.83
CA VAL A 38 -2.51 1.47 -2.32
C VAL A 38 -3.21 2.40 -1.33
N VAL A 39 -2.80 2.35 -0.06
CA VAL A 39 -3.42 3.11 1.04
C VAL A 39 -2.66 4.39 1.38
N GLY A 40 -1.40 4.50 0.97
CA GLY A 40 -0.56 5.67 1.23
C GLY A 40 0.72 5.64 0.40
N LYS A 41 1.46 6.74 0.48
CA LYS A 41 2.77 6.95 -0.13
C LYS A 41 3.65 7.72 0.84
N ALA A 42 4.96 7.46 0.84
CA ALA A 42 5.93 8.19 1.63
C ALA A 42 7.24 8.37 0.85
N GLY A 43 7.93 9.49 1.09
CA GLY A 43 9.20 9.82 0.43
C GLY A 43 10.45 9.67 1.31
N THR A 44 10.26 9.36 2.60
CA THR A 44 11.35 9.26 3.58
C THR A 44 11.00 8.22 4.64
N ALA A 45 12.00 7.70 5.35
CA ALA A 45 11.78 6.77 6.47
C ALA A 45 10.85 7.35 7.56
N ALA A 46 10.99 8.64 7.88
CA ALA A 46 10.16 9.31 8.88
C ALA A 46 8.68 9.38 8.45
N THR A 47 8.42 9.76 7.20
CA THR A 47 7.06 9.79 6.67
C THR A 47 6.48 8.38 6.51
N ALA A 48 7.31 7.41 6.11
CA ALA A 48 6.91 6.00 6.02
C ALA A 48 6.48 5.42 7.36
N LEU A 49 7.23 5.69 8.44
CA LEU A 49 6.87 5.23 9.78
C LEU A 49 5.55 5.86 10.26
N SER A 50 5.40 7.18 10.10
CA SER A 50 4.16 7.89 10.44
C SER A 50 2.97 7.33 9.68
N GLU A 51 3.11 7.12 8.37
CA GLU A 51 2.05 6.59 7.52
C GLU A 51 1.74 5.12 7.82
N ALA A 52 2.74 4.29 8.13
CA ALA A 52 2.53 2.90 8.52
C ALA A 52 1.71 2.79 9.81
N LEU A 53 2.02 3.62 10.83
CA LEU A 53 1.26 3.66 12.08
C LEU A 53 -0.17 4.18 11.86
N ARG A 54 -0.34 5.21 11.03
CA ARG A 54 -1.64 5.84 10.76
C ARG A 54 -2.56 4.98 9.89
N LEU A 55 -1.99 4.32 8.87
CA LEU A 55 -2.74 3.60 7.84
C LEU A 55 -2.80 2.11 8.09
N THR A 56 -1.99 1.55 8.99
CA THR A 56 -1.92 0.11 9.27
C THR A 56 -1.96 -0.72 7.98
N PRO A 57 -0.98 -0.55 7.07
CA PRO A 57 -0.92 -1.32 5.83
C PRO A 57 -0.61 -2.78 6.13
N ASP A 58 -1.02 -3.69 5.24
CA ASP A 58 -0.68 -5.11 5.33
C ASP A 58 0.77 -5.34 4.86
N VAL A 59 1.20 -4.55 3.87
CA VAL A 59 2.53 -4.64 3.26
C VAL A 59 3.07 -3.23 3.02
N VAL A 60 4.37 -3.06 3.29
CA VAL A 60 5.14 -1.89 2.87
C VAL A 60 6.06 -2.32 1.74
N LEU A 61 5.97 -1.65 0.59
CA LEU A 61 6.95 -1.75 -0.48
C LEU A 61 7.87 -0.55 -0.37
N MET A 62 9.13 -0.82 -0.02
CA MET A 62 10.15 0.19 0.23
C MET A 62 11.29 0.02 -0.77
N ASP A 63 11.62 1.09 -1.48
CA ASP A 63 12.88 1.19 -2.23
C ASP A 63 14.04 1.46 -1.26
N LEU A 64 15.22 0.91 -1.55
CA LEU A 64 16.41 0.96 -0.68
C LEU A 64 17.38 2.08 -1.06
#